data_AF-A0A949PAA4-F1
#
_entry.id   AF-A0A949PAA4-F1
#
_cell.length_a   1.000
_cell.length_b   1.000
_cell.length_c   1.000
_cell.angle_alpha   90.00
_cell.angle_beta   90.00
_cell.angle_gamma   90.00
#
_symmetry.space_group_name_H-M   'P 1'
#
loop_
_entity.id
_entity.type
_entity.pdbx_description
1 polymer ?
#
loop_
_entity_poly.entity_id
_entity_poly.type
_entity_poly.pdbx_seq_one_letter_code
_entity_poly.pdbx_strand_id
1 'polypeptide(L)' 'TDSFPDIYRDSPLLTQLRNPDGFGGRCGRCEYRTACGGSRSHAFAVTGDPLAEDPSCAYLPRSGAAVTVRSG' A
#
# COMPACT_ATOMS: atom_id res chain seq x y z
N THR A 1 2.59 -22.85 17.06
CA THR A 1 1.44 -22.07 16.56
C THR A 1 1.44 -20.77 17.31
N ASP A 2 1.49 -19.66 16.59
CA ASP A 2 1.56 -18.33 17.20
C ASP A 2 0.22 -17.98 17.83
N SER A 3 0.24 -17.17 18.90
CA SER A 3 -1.00 -16.65 19.48
C SER A 3 -1.60 -15.57 18.57
N PHE A 4 -2.90 -15.29 18.70
CA PHE A 4 -3.52 -14.20 17.95
C PHE A 4 -2.81 -12.85 18.15
N PRO A 5 -2.44 -12.45 19.39
CA PRO A 5 -1.65 -11.25 19.61
C PRO A 5 -0.30 -11.24 18.87
N ASP A 6 0.39 -12.37 18.81
CA ASP A 6 1.70 -12.48 18.13
C ASP A 6 1.51 -12.35 16.62
N ILE A 7 0.53 -13.06 16.04
CA ILE A 7 0.18 -12.90 14.62
C ILE A 7 -0.15 -11.44 14.31
N TYR A 8 -1.03 -10.82 15.13
CA TYR A 8 -1.46 -9.46 14.88
C TYR A 8 -0.31 -8.45 14.97
N ARG A 9 0.62 -8.59 15.91
CA ARG A 9 1.73 -7.65 16.11
C ARG A 9 2.88 -7.89 15.14
N ASP A 10 3.24 -9.14 14.92
CA ASP A 10 4.56 -9.50 14.38
C ASP A 10 4.50 -10.13 12.98
N SER A 11 3.31 -10.48 12.48
CA SER A 11 3.16 -10.95 11.10
C SER A 11 3.81 -9.95 10.12
N PRO A 12 4.71 -10.40 9.22
CA PRO A 12 5.35 -9.53 8.25
C PRO A 12 4.35 -8.73 7.42
N LEU A 13 3.25 -9.37 6.99
CA LEU A 13 2.19 -8.72 6.23
C LEU A 13 1.48 -7.62 7.03
N LEU A 14 1.05 -7.91 8.26
CA LEU A 14 0.32 -6.93 9.07
C LEU A 14 1.22 -5.75 9.47
N THR A 15 2.50 -5.98 9.66
CA THR A 15 3.49 -4.92 9.90
C THR A 15 3.70 -4.05 8.67
N GLN A 16 3.79 -4.64 7.47
CA GLN A 16 3.86 -3.87 6.22
C GLN A 16 2.59 -3.06 5.96
N LEU A 17 1.40 -3.62 6.24
CA LEU A 17 0.12 -2.92 6.07
C LEU A 17 -0.06 -1.73 7.03
N ARG A 18 0.69 -1.68 8.13
CA ARG A 18 0.74 -0.55 9.07
C ARG A 18 1.81 0.49 8.72
N ASN A 19 2.65 0.20 7.73
CA ASN A 19 3.71 1.11 7.29
C ASN A 19 3.38 1.72 5.92
N PRO A 20 2.75 2.90 5.88
CA PRO A 20 2.33 3.54 4.63
C PRO A 20 3.50 3.96 3.73
N ASP A 21 4.71 4.05 4.28
CA ASP A 21 5.92 4.38 3.53
C ASP A 21 6.40 3.23 2.65
N GLY A 22 5.93 2.00 2.92
CA GLY A 22 6.18 0.83 2.10
C GLY A 22 5.16 0.59 0.99
N PHE A 23 4.13 1.43 0.85
CA PHE A 23 3.14 1.26 -0.22
C PHE A 23 3.72 1.64 -1.58
N GLY A 24 3.31 0.92 -2.62
CA GLY A 24 3.67 1.18 -4.00
C GLY A 24 2.83 2.29 -4.65
N GLY A 25 3.24 2.67 -5.87
CA GLY A 25 2.48 3.55 -6.75
C GLY A 25 2.14 4.92 -6.13
N ARG A 26 0.97 5.45 -6.46
CA ARG A 26 0.45 6.73 -5.95
C ARG A 26 0.34 6.72 -4.42
N CYS A 27 -0.06 5.59 -3.85
CA CYS A 27 -0.30 5.44 -2.41
C CYS A 27 0.95 5.65 -1.56
N GLY A 28 2.14 5.22 -2.02
CA GLY A 28 3.41 5.41 -1.29
C GLY A 28 3.92 6.85 -1.22
N ARG A 29 3.54 7.67 -2.21
CA ARG A 29 3.98 9.07 -2.36
C ARG A 29 2.88 10.10 -2.09
N CYS A 30 1.68 9.65 -1.75
CA CYS A 30 0.54 10.51 -1.48
C CYS A 30 0.72 11.28 -0.17
N GLU A 31 0.41 12.56 -0.17
CA GLU A 31 0.37 13.41 1.04
C GLU A 31 -0.61 12.88 2.10
N TYR A 32 -1.58 12.04 1.70
CA TYR A 32 -2.56 11.41 2.59
C TYR A 32 -2.23 9.95 2.92
N ARG A 33 -1.05 9.44 2.57
CA ARG A 33 -0.70 8.01 2.73
C ARG A 33 -0.87 7.47 4.15
N THR A 34 -0.61 8.30 5.17
CA THR A 34 -0.76 7.93 6.59
C THR A 34 -2.21 7.86 7.05
N ALA A 35 -3.09 8.71 6.50
CA ALA A 35 -4.50 8.79 6.91
C ALA A 35 -5.42 7.91 6.04
N CYS A 36 -5.13 7.81 4.74
CA CYS A 36 -5.93 7.07 3.77
C CYS A 36 -5.22 5.79 3.33
N GLY A 37 -4.02 5.91 2.76
CA GLY A 37 -3.28 4.78 2.19
C GLY A 37 -3.90 4.18 0.93
N GLY A 38 -5.23 4.21 0.77
CA GLY A 38 -6.01 3.47 -0.23
C GLY A 38 -6.47 2.11 0.32
N SER A 39 -7.39 1.45 -0.39
CA SER A 39 -7.87 0.11 -0.03
C SER A 39 -6.81 -0.97 -0.32
N ARG A 40 -6.38 -1.69 0.72
CA ARG A 40 -5.40 -2.79 0.62
C ARG A 40 -6.03 -4.08 0.12
N SER A 41 -7.29 -4.31 0.48
CA SER A 41 -8.07 -5.44 -0.04
C SER A 41 -8.30 -5.31 -1.55
N HIS A 42 -8.59 -4.09 -2.04
CA HIS A 42 -8.79 -3.88 -3.47
C HIS A 42 -7.49 -3.98 -4.27
N ALA A 43 -6.39 -3.41 -3.75
CA ALA A 43 -5.06 -3.58 -4.36
C ALA A 43 -4.71 -5.07 -4.54
N PHE A 44 -4.90 -5.89 -3.49
CA PHE A 44 -4.67 -7.32 -3.55
C PHE A 44 -5.61 -8.04 -4.54
N ALA A 45 -6.90 -7.72 -4.52
CA ALA A 45 -7.89 -8.37 -5.38
C ALA A 45 -7.61 -8.16 -6.88
N VAL A 46 -7.07 -6.99 -7.25
CA VAL A 46 -6.80 -6.64 -8.65
C VAL A 46 -5.39 -7.04 -9.09
N THR A 47 -4.39 -6.91 -8.21
CA THR A 47 -2.98 -7.04 -8.59
C THR A 47 -2.28 -8.27 -8.02
N GLY A 48 -2.84 -8.90 -6.99
CA GLY A 48 -2.16 -9.91 -6.17
C GLY A 48 -1.15 -9.33 -5.18
N ASP A 49 -0.93 -8.01 -5.17
CA ASP A 49 -0.04 -7.32 -4.24
C ASP A 49 -0.84 -6.41 -3.29
N PRO A 50 -0.90 -6.72 -1.98
CA PRO A 50 -1.63 -5.90 -1.02
C PRO A 50 -0.93 -4.55 -0.72
N LEU A 51 0.33 -4.38 -1.12
CA LEU A 51 1.10 -3.15 -0.96
C LEU A 51 1.06 -2.26 -2.20
N ALA A 52 0.49 -2.72 -3.31
CA ALA A 52 0.32 -1.90 -4.51
C ALA A 52 -0.61 -0.70 -4.26
N GLU A 53 -0.64 0.24 -5.22
CA GLU A 53 -1.63 1.31 -5.18
C GLU A 53 -3.06 0.76 -5.30
N ASP A 54 -4.02 1.46 -4.70
CA ASP A 54 -5.44 1.14 -4.89
C ASP A 54 -5.90 1.68 -6.27
N PRO A 55 -6.26 0.81 -7.22
CA PRO A 55 -6.64 1.23 -8.56
C PRO A 55 -7.97 1.99 -8.61
N SER A 56 -8.79 1.94 -7.55
CA SER A 56 -10.03 2.73 -7.47
C SER A 56 -9.79 4.20 -7.09
N CYS A 57 -8.61 4.54 -6.59
CA CYS A 57 -8.34 5.89 -6.10
C CYS A 57 -8.15 6.86 -7.27
N ALA A 58 -9.12 7.78 -7.42
CA ALA A 58 -9.12 8.84 -8.43
C ALA A 58 -8.23 10.05 -8.06
N TYR A 59 -7.72 10.10 -6.81
CA TYR A 59 -6.87 11.19 -6.38
C TYR A 59 -5.47 11.09 -7.01
N LEU A 60 -4.98 12.22 -7.51
CA LEU A 60 -3.61 12.38 -8.01
C LEU A 60 -2.79 13.13 -6.95
N PRO A 61 -1.81 12.46 -6.31
CA PRO A 61 -0.89 13.10 -5.39
C PRO A 61 -0.23 14.32 -6.00
N ARG A 62 -0.08 15.39 -5.21
CA ARG A 62 0.75 16.52 -5.66
C ARG A 62 2.17 15.99 -5.84
N SER A 63 2.69 16.15 -7.05
CA SER A 63 3.86 15.46 -7.58
C SER A 63 5.03 15.35 -6.59
N GLY A 64 5.23 14.15 -6.05
CA GLY A 64 6.54 13.66 -5.63
C GLY A 64 7.07 12.71 -6.71
N ALA A 65 7.79 13.26 -7.70
CA ALA A 65 8.51 12.60 -8.81
C ALA A 65 7.74 11.53 -9.63
N ALA A 66 7.59 11.79 -10.94
CA ALA A 66 7.01 10.85 -11.89
C ALA A 66 7.82 9.54 -11.96
N VAL A 67 7.17 8.41 -11.66
CA VAL A 67 7.72 7.07 -11.93
C VAL A 67 7.57 6.80 -13.42
N THR A 68 8.66 6.81 -14.17
CA THR A 68 8.70 6.24 -15.51
C THR A 68 8.55 4.73 -15.39
N VAL A 69 7.37 4.20 -15.75
CA VAL A 69 7.19 2.77 -16.02
C VAL A 69 8.02 2.43 -17.26
N ARG A 70 9.09 1.64 -17.11
CA ARG A 70 9.75 1.01 -18.26
C ARG A 70 8.95 -0.24 -18.61
N SER A 71 8.23 -0.18 -19.73
CA SER A 71 7.71 -1.36 -20.42
C SER A 71 8.89 -2.19 -20.93
N GLY A 72 8.97 -3.44 -20.49
CA GLY A 72 9.85 -4.49 -21.02
C GLY A 72 9.03 -5.76 -21.16
#